data_AF-A0A654CG73-F1
#
_entry.id   AF-A0A654CG73-F1
#
_cell.length_a   1.000
_cell.length_b   1.000
_cell.length_c   1.000
_cell.angle_alpha   90.00
_cell.angle_beta   90.00
_cell.angle_gamma   90.00
#
_symmetry.space_group_name_H-M   'P 1'
#
loop_
_entity.id
_entity.type
_entity.pdbx_description
1 polymer ?
#
loop_
_entity_poly.entity_id
_entity_poly.type
_entity_poly.pdbx_seq_one_letter_code
_entity_poly.pdbx_strand_id
1 'polypeptide(L)'
;MMSLKDITHPILYSAMTTLAYNINKKFYSDKHYMWCTPYFGSDFESPHFTVPPSSSPIEIYNTLKKEVDAADHHNTKIDLNRRGIRKGASIMLRLGRITQEAHDEIVYISKKAKDQHFRPLLCVISRLEAVPYYQKVDVKDRANPLSHEYILSDLPQSAFDIIRIG
;
A
#
# COMPACT_ATOMS: atom_id res chain seq x y z
N MET A 1 -22.38 12.39 -8.89
CA MET A 1 -21.59 11.30 -9.50
C MET A 1 -20.45 11.97 -10.24
N MET A 2 -19.18 11.66 -9.93
CA MET A 2 -18.03 12.25 -10.65
C MET A 2 -18.07 11.77 -12.10
N SER A 3 -18.02 12.69 -13.07
CA SER A 3 -17.93 12.31 -14.48
C SER A 3 -16.47 12.03 -14.85
N LEU A 4 -16.25 11.20 -15.87
CA LEU A 4 -14.91 10.96 -16.43
C LEU A 4 -14.18 12.25 -16.84
N LYS A 5 -14.94 13.30 -17.22
CA LYS A 5 -14.39 14.60 -17.62
C LYS A 5 -13.80 15.39 -16.46
N ASP A 6 -14.16 15.03 -15.22
CA ASP A 6 -13.71 15.72 -14.01
C ASP A 6 -12.45 15.06 -13.39
N ILE A 7 -11.98 13.96 -13.99
CA ILE A 7 -10.82 13.21 -13.51
C ILE A 7 -9.57 13.61 -14.31
N THR A 8 -8.78 14.52 -13.74
CA THR A 8 -7.52 14.98 -14.35
C THR A 8 -6.39 13.95 -14.30
N HIS A 9 -6.49 12.99 -13.37
CA HIS A 9 -5.55 11.88 -13.21
C HIS A 9 -6.34 10.59 -13.06
N PRO A 10 -6.50 9.80 -14.15
CA PRO A 10 -7.41 8.66 -14.19
C PRO A 10 -6.91 7.44 -13.44
N ILE A 11 -5.62 7.40 -13.10
CA ILE A 11 -4.96 6.27 -12.45
C ILE A 11 -4.38 6.70 -11.11
N LEU A 12 -4.45 5.80 -10.12
CA LEU A 12 -3.74 5.90 -8.85
C LEU A 12 -2.73 4.76 -8.77
N TYR A 13 -1.59 5.05 -8.15
CA TYR A 13 -0.49 4.12 -7.96
C TYR A 13 -0.26 3.90 -6.46
N SER A 14 0.10 2.67 -6.12
CA SER A 14 0.51 2.27 -4.78
C SER A 14 1.54 1.15 -4.87
N ALA A 15 2.19 0.85 -3.76
CA ALA A 15 3.08 -0.30 -3.63
C ALA A 15 2.73 -1.08 -2.36
N MET A 16 2.64 -2.40 -2.48
CA MET A 16 2.46 -3.31 -1.35
C MET A 16 3.42 -4.49 -1.45
N THR A 17 3.52 -5.31 -0.40
CA THR A 17 4.32 -6.53 -0.43
C THR A 17 3.45 -7.72 -0.81
N THR A 18 4.07 -8.74 -1.41
CA THR A 18 3.40 -10.02 -1.71
C THR A 18 2.78 -10.64 -0.45
N LEU A 19 3.45 -10.52 0.71
CA LEU A 19 2.93 -10.98 1.98
C LEU A 19 1.65 -10.24 2.39
N ALA A 20 1.65 -8.90 2.32
CA ALA A 20 0.47 -8.10 2.65
C ALA A 20 -0.72 -8.45 1.73
N TYR A 21 -0.46 -8.59 0.42
CA TYR A 21 -1.47 -9.02 -0.54
C TYR A 21 -2.10 -10.36 -0.16
N ASN A 22 -1.28 -11.37 0.15
CA ASN A 22 -1.76 -12.70 0.51
C ASN A 22 -2.53 -12.72 1.85
N ILE A 23 -2.11 -11.89 2.81
CA ILE A 23 -2.83 -11.71 4.08
C ILE A 23 -4.22 -11.12 3.81
N ASN A 24 -4.32 -10.10 2.97
CA ASN A 24 -5.60 -9.47 2.62
C ASN A 24 -6.54 -10.46 1.92
N LYS A 25 -6.03 -11.22 0.93
CA LYS A 25 -6.76 -12.31 0.26
C LYS A 25 -7.33 -13.31 1.25
N LYS A 26 -6.51 -13.77 2.20
CA LYS A 26 -6.87 -14.87 3.11
C LYS A 26 -7.75 -14.42 4.28
N PHE A 27 -7.41 -13.31 4.93
CA PHE A 27 -7.98 -12.94 6.23
C PHE A 27 -8.92 -11.74 6.20
N TYR A 28 -8.86 -10.91 5.14
CA TYR A 28 -9.66 -9.68 5.06
C TYR A 28 -10.65 -9.71 3.89
N SER A 29 -11.12 -10.90 3.50
CA SER A 29 -12.09 -11.07 2.40
C SER A 29 -11.64 -10.38 1.10
N ASP A 30 -10.33 -10.42 0.82
CA ASP A 30 -9.72 -9.81 -0.37
C ASP A 30 -9.90 -8.29 -0.48
N LYS A 31 -10.04 -7.62 0.67
CA LYS A 31 -10.09 -6.17 0.80
C LYS A 31 -8.73 -5.62 1.20
N HIS A 32 -8.36 -4.52 0.56
CA HIS A 32 -7.04 -3.93 0.67
C HIS A 32 -7.15 -2.51 1.21
N TYR A 33 -6.28 -2.19 2.18
CA TYR A 33 -6.07 -0.82 2.65
C TYR A 33 -4.82 -0.28 1.96
N MET A 34 -4.97 0.81 1.21
CA MET A 34 -3.91 1.30 0.34
C MET A 34 -3.78 2.81 0.46
N TRP A 35 -2.57 3.26 0.81
CA TRP A 35 -2.17 4.62 0.52
C TRP A 35 -1.79 4.69 -0.96
N CYS A 36 -2.24 5.71 -1.69
CA CYS A 36 -1.99 5.85 -3.12
C CYS A 36 -1.87 7.31 -3.55
N THR A 37 -1.33 7.52 -4.74
CA THR A 37 -1.06 8.83 -5.34
C THR A 37 -1.32 8.77 -6.85
N PRO A 38 -1.73 9.86 -7.51
CA PRO A 38 -1.85 9.87 -8.98
C PRO A 38 -0.49 9.91 -9.69
N TYR A 39 0.61 10.05 -8.95
CA TYR A 39 1.96 10.15 -9.50
C TYR A 39 2.70 8.82 -9.36
N PHE A 40 3.17 8.27 -10.49
CA PHE A 40 3.88 7.00 -10.52
C PHE A 40 5.24 7.07 -9.81
N GLY A 41 5.98 8.16 -10.05
CA GLY A 41 7.28 8.43 -9.44
C GLY A 41 7.32 9.79 -8.76
N SER A 42 8.46 10.06 -8.13
CA SER A 42 8.75 11.35 -7.55
C SER A 42 9.32 12.26 -8.64
N ASP A 43 8.45 13.03 -9.29
CA ASP A 43 8.91 14.13 -10.13
C ASP A 43 9.38 15.27 -9.21
N PHE A 44 10.69 15.46 -9.11
CA PHE A 44 11.33 16.49 -8.27
C PHE A 44 11.54 17.81 -9.01
N GLU A 45 11.30 17.84 -10.32
CA GLU A 45 11.55 19.02 -11.17
C GLU A 45 10.35 19.98 -11.17
N SER A 46 9.17 19.52 -10.75
CA SER A 46 7.99 20.37 -10.61
C SER A 46 8.01 21.14 -9.27
N PRO A 47 8.10 22.49 -9.27
CA PRO A 47 8.17 23.29 -8.06
C PRO A 47 6.89 23.28 -7.21
N HIS A 48 5.81 22.66 -7.71
CA HIS A 48 4.50 22.68 -7.07
C HIS A 48 4.14 21.37 -6.33
N PHE A 49 4.71 20.23 -6.71
CA PHE A 49 4.25 18.92 -6.22
C PHE A 49 5.36 17.89 -6.21
N THR A 50 5.93 17.64 -5.02
CA THR A 50 6.87 16.55 -4.80
C THR A 50 6.26 15.51 -3.87
N VAL A 51 5.95 14.32 -4.40
CA VAL A 51 5.73 13.15 -3.55
C VAL A 51 7.11 12.76 -3.02
N PRO A 52 7.35 12.81 -1.69
CA PRO A 52 8.66 12.45 -1.16
C PRO A 52 8.98 10.98 -1.51
N PRO A 53 10.27 10.60 -1.62
CA PRO A 53 10.66 9.21 -1.94
C PRO A 53 10.01 8.17 -1.01
N SER A 54 9.79 8.54 0.25
CA SER A 54 9.13 7.70 1.25
C SER A 54 7.68 7.32 0.91
N SER A 55 7.04 8.08 0.03
CA SER A 55 5.65 7.93 -0.43
C SER A 55 5.53 7.69 -1.93
N SER A 56 6.64 7.72 -2.68
CA SER A 56 6.61 7.43 -4.11
C SER A 56 6.46 5.92 -4.33
N PRO A 57 5.41 5.43 -5.04
CA PRO A 57 5.18 4.00 -5.24
C PRO A 57 6.37 3.28 -5.88
N ILE A 58 7.00 3.88 -6.90
CA ILE A 58 8.16 3.29 -7.56
C ILE A 58 9.40 3.27 -6.66
N GLU A 59 9.62 4.30 -5.83
CA GLU A 59 10.75 4.34 -4.90
C GLU A 59 10.57 3.32 -3.77
N ILE A 60 9.34 3.18 -3.24
CA ILE A 60 8.98 2.14 -2.28
C ILE A 60 9.21 0.75 -2.90
N TYR A 61 8.76 0.55 -4.14
CA TYR A 61 8.96 -0.69 -4.88
C TYR A 61 10.46 -0.99 -5.00
N ASN A 62 11.26 -0.07 -5.53
CA ASN A 62 12.70 -0.26 -5.75
C ASN A 62 13.46 -0.52 -4.44
N THR A 63 13.11 0.20 -3.38
CA THR A 63 13.72 0.00 -2.05
C THR A 63 13.44 -1.40 -1.51
N LEU A 64 12.19 -1.84 -1.55
CA LEU A 64 11.82 -3.19 -1.12
C LEU A 64 12.47 -4.27 -2.00
N LYS A 65 12.51 -4.06 -3.32
CA LYS A 65 13.17 -4.99 -4.25
C LYS A 65 14.64 -5.14 -3.89
N LYS A 66 15.34 -4.03 -3.66
CA LYS A 66 16.76 -4.03 -3.28
C LYS A 66 17.00 -4.74 -1.96
N GLU A 67 16.20 -4.47 -0.92
CA GLU A 67 16.33 -5.17 0.38
C GLU A 67 16.10 -6.68 0.24
N VAL A 68 15.10 -7.09 -0.56
CA VAL A 68 14.82 -8.52 -0.79
C VAL A 68 15.93 -9.20 -1.60
N ASP A 69 16.48 -8.53 -2.61
CA ASP A 69 17.49 -9.10 -3.50
C ASP A 69 18.89 -9.12 -2.86
N ALA A 70 19.22 -8.11 -2.05
CA ALA A 70 20.53 -8.00 -1.39
C ALA A 70 20.72 -9.02 -0.25
N ALA A 71 19.62 -9.52 0.34
CA ALA A 71 19.64 -10.43 1.49
C ALA A 71 20.50 -9.94 2.67
N ASP A 72 20.74 -8.64 2.77
CA ASP A 72 21.65 -8.03 3.74
C ASP A 72 20.94 -7.75 5.09
N HIS A 73 21.69 -7.66 6.18
CA HIS A 73 21.18 -7.60 7.55
C HIS A 73 20.50 -6.26 7.93
N HIS A 74 20.43 -5.29 7.02
CA HIS A 74 19.86 -3.96 7.25
C HIS A 74 18.50 -3.75 6.53
N ASN A 75 17.59 -4.71 6.68
CA ASN A 75 16.25 -4.75 6.06
C ASN A 75 15.22 -3.84 6.73
N THR A 76 15.50 -2.53 6.73
CA THR A 76 14.72 -1.53 7.46
C THR A 76 13.27 -1.44 6.96
N LYS A 77 13.04 -1.46 5.64
CA LYS A 77 11.69 -1.35 5.05
C LYS A 77 10.89 -2.64 5.23
N ILE A 78 11.52 -3.81 5.11
CA ILE A 78 10.89 -5.10 5.43
C ILE A 78 10.46 -5.15 6.90
N ASP A 79 11.31 -4.72 7.83
CA ASP A 79 10.97 -4.67 9.25
C ASP A 79 9.83 -3.71 9.57
N LEU A 80 9.81 -2.55 8.90
CA LEU A 80 8.66 -1.63 8.94
C LEU A 80 7.40 -2.30 8.41
N ASN A 81 7.48 -3.06 7.32
CA ASN A 81 6.35 -3.78 6.74
C ASN A 81 5.81 -4.86 7.69
N ARG A 82 6.70 -5.63 8.34
CA ARG A 82 6.33 -6.60 9.39
C ARG A 82 5.59 -5.92 10.54
N ARG A 83 6.09 -4.79 11.04
CA ARG A 83 5.42 -4.00 12.08
C ARG A 83 4.07 -3.48 11.60
N GLY A 84 4.00 -2.98 10.38
CA GLY A 84 2.77 -2.50 9.74
C GLY A 84 1.68 -3.58 9.67
N ILE A 85 2.02 -4.79 9.22
CA ILE A 85 1.11 -5.94 9.17
C ILE A 85 0.54 -6.25 10.55
N ARG A 86 1.40 -6.33 11.58
CA ARG A 86 0.94 -6.62 12.95
C ARG A 86 0.03 -5.52 13.48
N LYS A 87 0.41 -4.26 13.30
CA LYS A 87 -0.41 -3.11 13.70
C LYS A 87 -1.78 -3.15 13.01
N GLY A 88 -1.80 -3.43 11.70
CA GLY A 88 -3.02 -3.59 10.92
C GLY A 88 -3.91 -4.71 11.47
N ALA A 89 -3.35 -5.89 11.75
CA ALA A 89 -4.09 -7.00 12.35
C ALA A 89 -4.71 -6.62 13.70
N SER A 90 -3.96 -5.98 14.59
CA SER A 90 -4.48 -5.55 15.90
C SER A 90 -5.61 -4.52 15.76
N ILE A 91 -5.53 -3.62 14.77
CA ILE A 91 -6.63 -2.69 14.46
C ILE A 91 -7.85 -3.46 13.96
N MET A 92 -7.69 -4.39 13.02
CA MET A 92 -8.80 -5.17 12.46
C MET A 92 -9.49 -6.04 13.51
N LEU A 93 -8.72 -6.63 14.43
CA LEU A 93 -9.26 -7.37 15.57
C LEU A 93 -10.12 -6.46 16.47
N ARG A 94 -9.59 -5.29 16.85
CA ARG A 94 -10.32 -4.32 17.69
C ARG A 94 -11.61 -3.82 17.01
N LEU A 95 -11.62 -3.73 15.69
CA LEU A 95 -12.80 -3.37 14.90
C LEU A 95 -13.78 -4.55 14.68
N GLY A 96 -13.48 -5.75 15.21
CA GLY A 96 -14.29 -6.95 15.02
C GLY A 96 -14.31 -7.47 13.58
N ARG A 97 -13.32 -7.07 12.75
CA ARG A 97 -13.22 -7.48 11.33
C ARG A 97 -12.55 -8.83 11.15
N ILE A 98 -11.78 -9.28 12.15
CA ILE A 98 -11.18 -10.61 12.22
C ILE A 98 -11.34 -11.18 13.63
N THR A 99 -11.21 -12.49 13.76
CA THR A 99 -11.20 -13.17 15.06
C THR A 99 -9.82 -13.11 15.71
N GLN A 100 -9.73 -13.50 16.99
CA GLN A 100 -8.46 -13.60 17.71
C GLN A 100 -7.52 -14.63 17.06
N GLU A 101 -8.07 -15.75 16.60
CA GLU A 101 -7.32 -16.81 15.92
C GLU A 101 -6.68 -16.29 14.62
N ALA A 102 -7.45 -15.58 13.80
CA ALA A 102 -6.95 -14.96 12.58
C ALA A 102 -5.87 -13.90 12.88
N HIS A 103 -6.06 -13.09 13.92
CA HIS A 103 -5.04 -12.13 14.37
C HIS A 103 -3.73 -12.84 14.72
N ASP A 104 -3.78 -13.89 15.53
CA ASP A 104 -2.60 -14.59 16.01
C ASP A 104 -1.87 -15.31 14.87
N GLU A 105 -2.62 -15.86 13.89
CA GLU A 105 -2.05 -16.43 12.67
C GLU A 105 -1.32 -15.37 11.84
N ILE A 106 -1.92 -14.20 11.62
CA ILE A 106 -1.28 -13.08 10.89
C ILE A 106 -0.01 -12.62 11.61
N VAL A 107 -0.05 -12.49 12.94
CA VAL A 107 1.12 -12.12 13.74
C VAL A 107 2.23 -13.16 13.58
N TYR A 108 1.90 -14.45 13.67
CA TYR A 108 2.86 -15.54 13.49
C TYR A 108 3.47 -15.52 12.08
N ILE A 109 2.64 -15.43 11.04
CA ILE A 109 3.06 -15.32 9.64
C ILE A 109 4.02 -14.13 9.46
N SER A 110 3.67 -12.96 10.00
CA SER A 110 4.51 -11.74 9.88
C SER A 110 5.90 -11.90 10.51
N LYS A 111 6.04 -12.76 11.52
CA LYS A 111 7.31 -13.03 12.22
C LYS A 111 8.14 -14.11 11.52
N LYS A 112 7.50 -15.08 10.86
CA LYS A 112 8.17 -16.24 10.26
C LYS A 112 8.37 -16.15 8.74
N ALA A 113 7.66 -15.26 8.06
CA ALA A 113 7.83 -15.06 6.62
C ALA A 113 9.28 -14.71 6.29
N LYS A 114 9.83 -15.34 5.25
CA LYS A 114 11.15 -15.00 4.69
C LYS A 114 11.09 -13.67 3.96
N ASP A 115 12.23 -13.01 3.81
CA ASP A 115 12.31 -11.70 3.14
C ASP A 115 11.82 -11.77 1.69
N GLN A 116 11.98 -12.90 1.00
CA GLN A 116 11.40 -13.14 -0.33
C GLN A 116 9.86 -12.97 -0.40
N HIS A 117 9.13 -13.16 0.70
CA HIS A 117 7.68 -12.90 0.74
C HIS A 117 7.36 -11.40 0.78
N PHE A 118 8.35 -10.55 1.03
CA PHE A 118 8.21 -9.10 1.00
C PHE A 118 8.52 -8.51 -0.38
N ARG A 119 8.68 -9.34 -1.42
CA ARG A 119 8.81 -8.86 -2.79
C ARG A 119 7.68 -7.86 -3.10
N PRO A 120 8.03 -6.65 -3.58
CA PRO A 120 7.06 -5.60 -3.80
C PRO A 120 6.18 -5.93 -5.00
N LEU A 121 4.98 -5.39 -4.95
CA LEU A 121 3.96 -5.42 -5.98
C LEU A 121 3.58 -3.97 -6.23
N LEU A 122 3.63 -3.54 -7.49
CA LEU A 122 3.08 -2.26 -7.90
C LEU A 122 1.59 -2.45 -8.14
N CYS A 123 0.77 -1.57 -7.60
CA CYS A 123 -0.67 -1.60 -7.81
C CYS A 123 -1.09 -0.41 -8.67
N VAL A 124 -1.88 -0.70 -9.70
CA VAL A 124 -2.44 0.27 -10.63
C VAL A 124 -3.95 0.25 -10.48
N ILE A 125 -4.50 1.38 -10.04
CA ILE A 125 -5.89 1.46 -9.61
C ILE A 125 -6.61 2.46 -10.51
N SER A 126 -7.71 2.04 -11.12
CA SER A 126 -8.60 2.96 -11.82
C SER A 126 -9.21 3.93 -10.81
N ARG A 127 -9.04 5.24 -11.01
CA ARG A 127 -9.59 6.23 -10.08
C ARG A 127 -11.11 6.18 -10.06
N LEU A 128 -11.76 5.81 -11.16
CA LEU A 128 -13.20 5.58 -11.21
C LEU A 128 -13.63 4.47 -10.25
N GLU A 129 -12.92 3.35 -10.25
CA GLU A 129 -13.21 2.21 -9.39
C GLU A 129 -12.82 2.48 -7.93
N ALA A 130 -11.87 3.40 -7.69
CA ALA A 130 -11.44 3.80 -6.36
C ALA A 130 -12.39 4.76 -5.64
N VAL A 131 -13.22 5.53 -6.37
CA VAL A 131 -14.11 6.57 -5.79
C VAL A 131 -14.95 6.07 -4.60
N PRO A 132 -15.59 4.88 -4.63
CA PRO A 132 -16.40 4.40 -3.51
C PRO A 132 -15.60 4.11 -2.24
N TYR A 133 -14.29 3.88 -2.35
CA TYR A 133 -13.41 3.43 -1.27
C TYR A 133 -12.57 4.57 -0.68
N TYR A 134 -12.81 5.79 -1.16
CA TYR A 134 -11.97 6.93 -0.90
C TYR A 134 -12.17 7.49 0.50
N GLN A 135 -11.09 7.60 1.26
CA GLN A 135 -11.02 8.36 2.50
C GLN A 135 -10.10 9.55 2.30
N LYS A 136 -10.62 10.75 2.61
CA LYS A 136 -9.84 11.98 2.52
C LYS A 136 -8.81 11.97 3.65
N VAL A 137 -7.52 11.93 3.29
CA VAL A 137 -6.42 12.05 4.26
C VAL A 137 -6.39 13.50 4.74
N ASP A 138 -6.52 13.70 6.05
CA ASP A 138 -6.32 15.01 6.68
C ASP A 138 -4.89 15.49 6.34
N VAL A 139 -4.72 16.79 6.10
CA VAL A 139 -3.45 17.36 5.64
C VAL A 139 -2.31 17.02 6.62
N LYS A 140 -2.62 16.94 7.91
CA LYS A 140 -1.67 16.57 8.98
C LYS A 140 -1.13 15.14 8.88
N ASP A 141 -1.85 14.24 8.20
CA ASP A 141 -1.51 12.82 8.09
C ASP A 141 -0.84 12.49 6.74
N ARG A 142 -0.62 13.50 5.89
CA ARG A 142 0.10 13.35 4.62
C ARG A 142 1.61 13.33 4.85
N ALA A 143 2.35 12.58 4.04
CA ALA A 143 3.80 12.61 4.10
C ALA A 143 4.37 13.96 3.65
N ASN A 144 3.65 14.70 2.81
CA ASN A 144 3.89 16.10 2.50
C ASN A 144 2.53 16.83 2.45
N PRO A 145 2.34 17.99 3.13
CA PRO A 145 1.08 18.73 3.07
C PRO A 145 0.61 19.06 1.64
N LEU A 146 1.55 19.20 0.71
CA LEU A 146 1.31 19.53 -0.69
C LEU A 146 1.17 18.30 -1.60
N SER A 147 1.44 17.08 -1.13
CA SER A 147 1.27 15.88 -1.97
C SER A 147 -0.20 15.49 -2.14
N HIS A 148 -0.52 14.96 -3.32
CA HIS A 148 -1.82 14.39 -3.62
C HIS A 148 -1.87 12.93 -3.15
N GLU A 149 -2.21 12.75 -1.88
CA GLU A 149 -2.24 11.44 -1.22
C GLU A 149 -3.65 11.04 -0.86
N TYR A 150 -3.97 9.77 -1.09
CA TYR A 150 -5.30 9.23 -0.84
C TYR A 150 -5.20 7.90 -0.10
N ILE A 151 -6.14 7.68 0.81
CA ILE A 151 -6.32 6.37 1.44
C ILE A 151 -7.54 5.72 0.81
N LEU A 152 -7.36 4.50 0.30
CA LEU A 152 -8.44 3.63 -0.12
C LEU A 152 -8.63 2.58 0.97
N SER A 153 -9.79 2.61 1.60
CA SER A 153 -10.18 1.63 2.62
C SER A 153 -11.12 0.60 2.01
N ASP A 154 -10.94 -0.68 2.35
CA ASP A 154 -11.81 -1.77 1.90
C ASP A 154 -11.85 -1.96 0.36
N LEU A 155 -10.78 -1.57 -0.35
CA LEU A 155 -10.69 -1.70 -1.81
C LEU A 155 -10.63 -3.19 -2.21
N PRO A 156 -11.59 -3.74 -2.98
CA PRO A 156 -11.52 -5.12 -3.43
C PRO A 156 -10.40 -5.29 -4.45
N GLN A 157 -9.79 -6.47 -4.49
CA GLN A 157 -8.74 -6.76 -5.48
C GLN A 157 -9.20 -6.56 -6.92
N SER A 158 -10.47 -6.79 -7.24
CA SER A 158 -11.01 -6.58 -8.59
C SER A 158 -10.97 -5.12 -9.07
N ALA A 159 -10.71 -4.16 -8.19
CA ALA A 159 -10.63 -2.73 -8.52
C ALA A 159 -9.20 -2.24 -8.82
N PHE A 160 -8.21 -3.14 -8.83
CA PHE A 160 -6.84 -2.79 -9.18
C PHE A 160 -6.05 -3.97 -9.79
N ASP A 161 -5.12 -3.62 -10.65
CA ASP A 161 -4.16 -4.55 -11.24
C ASP A 161 -2.85 -4.55 -10.47
N ILE A 162 -2.16 -5.70 -10.54
CA ILE A 162 -0.83 -5.88 -9.95
C ILE A 162 0.19 -6.03 -11.06
N ILE A 163 1.23 -5.20 -11.02
CA ILE A 163 2.38 -5.27 -11.91
C ILE A 163 3.59 -5.72 -11.10
N ARG A 164 4.34 -6.67 -11.67
CA ARG A 164 5.67 -7.07 -11.21
C ARG A 164 6.68 -6.53 -12.20
N ILE A 165 7.57 -5.68 -11.72
CA ILE A 165 8.69 -5.16 -12.50
C ILE A 165 9.86 -6.12 -12.29
N GLY A 166 10.37 -6.68 -13.41
CA GLY A 166 11.50 -7.61 -13.45
C GLY A 166 12.78 -7.04 -12.85
#